data_AF-A0A6N2VHY9-F1
#
_entry.id   AF-A0A6N2VHY9-F1
#
_cell.length_a   1.000
_cell.length_b   1.000
_cell.length_c   1.000
_cell.angle_alpha   90.00
_cell.angle_beta   90.00
_cell.angle_gamma   90.00
#
_symmetry.space_group_name_H-M   'P 1'
#
loop_
_entity.id
_entity.type
_entity.pdbx_description
1 polymer ?
#
loop_
_entity_poly.entity_id
_entity_poly.type
_entity_poly.pdbx_seq_one_letter_code
_entity_poly.pdbx_strand_id
1 'polypeptide(L)'
;MEILLQGFLYDDVSEFVCQEEYREELIRQLKAHGLIERKKVAFFVNQKLEKTLMNSAGKLKSISEICKLEYSSVGNQLRLLILTDYIKKEYARKLGKPNFLPDSLGVLPIFEMLRRENPDWKLGVLCGSLIYIPDTALAALKRISCSFGIEKLPSKALLNENGECLGYSEILLTENTHLCTQMITMLFEKGEIEILIGTKSLLGEGWDSPCINALIMASSVGSYVLGNQMRGRAIRASKDNPDKTSNIWHLVCMTDTKESCEVTEDFRTLQRRMMGFLGVSYDGTVIENGMERLNTITPPYTYRHLMEINEDMKLRACMREELKAQWQQAVHIQGNMEAVETCKMKKKLLNPSASFFNALGMIALSVAIRMSQGMIRGAFRRSYGQQGITDFIFTVAAAGIFLWGVWRLVHFSGPLKRLREMAEGMKAALAESQNITSSCKVSVYGENGVDYQVFLKGGTTREKELFAQCMEEFLAAVDNQRYLLYAPQALGAMTKYYCVPSVFSKTKQEALFFQKVMSSHLGKYHLVYTRTPEGRAVLLKGRAEAFGSRNERILKRKKEIKGALE
;
A
#
# COMPACT_ATOMS: atom_id res chain seq x y z
N MET A 1 -17.95 -14.48 -0.37
CA MET A 1 -18.36 -15.74 0.26
C MET A 1 -17.75 -15.92 1.65
N GLU A 2 -16.44 -15.67 1.85
CA GLU A 2 -15.79 -15.72 3.19
C GLU A 2 -16.56 -14.94 4.27
N ILE A 3 -16.89 -13.67 4.01
CA ILE A 3 -17.58 -12.79 4.99
C ILE A 3 -19.00 -13.28 5.30
N LEU A 4 -19.71 -13.80 4.30
CA LEU A 4 -21.05 -14.38 4.49
C LEU A 4 -20.97 -15.60 5.39
N LEU A 5 -19.99 -16.49 5.14
CA LEU A 5 -19.76 -17.66 5.96
C LEU A 5 -19.22 -17.30 7.35
N GLN A 6 -18.42 -16.25 7.48
CA GLN A 6 -17.98 -15.74 8.78
C GLN A 6 -19.19 -15.28 9.61
N GLY A 7 -20.10 -14.52 9.01
CA GLY A 7 -21.36 -14.10 9.65
C GLY A 7 -22.25 -15.28 10.00
N PHE A 8 -22.43 -16.22 9.05
CA PHE A 8 -23.27 -17.41 9.22
C PHE A 8 -22.74 -18.40 10.26
N LEU A 9 -21.41 -18.54 10.39
CA LEU A 9 -20.76 -19.54 11.24
C LEU A 9 -20.34 -19.00 12.61
N TYR A 10 -20.00 -17.70 12.74
CA TYR A 10 -19.37 -17.16 13.95
C TYR A 10 -19.94 -15.82 14.43
N ASP A 11 -20.10 -14.82 13.55
CA ASP A 11 -20.33 -13.44 14.01
C ASP A 11 -21.82 -13.14 14.28
N ASP A 12 -22.74 -13.69 13.46
CA ASP A 12 -24.18 -13.36 13.46
C ASP A 12 -25.06 -14.63 13.57
N VAL A 13 -24.59 -15.63 14.32
CA VAL A 13 -25.18 -16.98 14.43
C VAL A 13 -26.68 -17.00 14.75
N SER A 14 -27.15 -16.05 15.56
CA SER A 14 -28.54 -15.93 16.02
C SER A 14 -29.53 -15.38 14.98
N GLU A 15 -29.04 -14.74 13.91
CA GLU A 15 -29.90 -14.14 12.87
C GLU A 15 -30.18 -15.11 11.71
N PHE A 16 -29.32 -16.13 11.54
CA PHE A 16 -29.48 -17.16 10.53
C PHE A 16 -30.17 -18.40 11.11
N VAL A 17 -31.45 -18.55 10.79
CA VAL A 17 -32.23 -19.75 11.14
C VAL A 17 -31.74 -20.91 10.30
N CYS A 18 -31.08 -21.87 10.93
CA CYS A 18 -30.55 -23.09 10.30
C CYS A 18 -30.50 -24.23 11.32
N GLN A 19 -30.59 -25.48 10.85
CA GLN A 19 -30.36 -26.66 11.69
C GLN A 19 -28.90 -26.67 12.18
N GLU A 20 -28.70 -26.88 13.49
CA GLU A 20 -27.35 -26.87 14.08
C GLU A 20 -26.43 -27.93 13.45
N GLU A 21 -26.98 -29.09 13.10
CA GLU A 21 -26.30 -30.21 12.43
C GLU A 21 -25.66 -29.81 11.09
N TYR A 22 -26.37 -29.01 10.28
CA TYR A 22 -25.85 -28.52 9.00
C TYR A 22 -24.68 -27.56 9.20
N ARG A 23 -24.76 -26.70 10.21
CA ARG A 23 -23.70 -25.74 10.53
C ARG A 23 -22.45 -26.45 11.02
N GLU A 24 -22.60 -27.47 11.85
CA GLU A 24 -21.49 -28.30 12.34
C GLU A 24 -20.81 -29.09 11.22
N GLU A 25 -21.60 -29.69 10.32
CA GLU A 25 -21.08 -30.39 9.15
C GLU A 25 -20.28 -29.44 8.25
N LEU A 26 -20.81 -28.25 7.98
CA LEU A 26 -20.13 -27.25 7.16
C LEU A 26 -18.81 -26.79 7.80
N ILE A 27 -18.77 -26.57 9.13
CA ILE A 27 -17.54 -26.26 9.85
C ILE A 27 -16.52 -27.40 9.73
N ARG A 28 -16.98 -28.66 9.83
CA ARG A 28 -16.11 -29.84 9.70
C ARG A 28 -15.49 -29.91 8.32
N GLN A 29 -16.29 -29.74 7.27
CA GLN A 29 -15.83 -29.75 5.88
C GLN A 29 -14.84 -28.60 5.61
N LEU A 30 -15.16 -27.38 6.05
CA LEU A 30 -14.28 -26.23 5.86
C LEU A 30 -12.96 -26.37 6.64
N LYS A 31 -12.98 -26.94 7.85
CA LYS A 31 -11.75 -27.26 8.60
C LYS A 31 -10.92 -28.34 7.91
N ALA A 32 -11.54 -29.39 7.38
CA ALA A 32 -10.85 -30.46 6.66
C ALA A 32 -10.10 -29.94 5.42
N HIS A 33 -10.66 -28.93 4.74
CA HIS A 33 -10.03 -28.25 3.61
C HIS A 33 -9.08 -27.10 4.01
N GLY A 34 -8.87 -26.87 5.32
CA GLY A 34 -7.97 -25.82 5.82
C GLY A 34 -8.49 -24.39 5.63
N LEU A 35 -9.80 -24.22 5.41
CA LEU A 35 -10.45 -22.93 5.10
C LEU A 35 -10.93 -22.20 6.37
N ILE A 36 -10.71 -22.78 7.56
CA ILE A 36 -11.00 -22.18 8.86
C ILE A 36 -9.77 -22.24 9.75
N GLU A 37 -9.32 -21.08 10.23
CA GLU A 37 -8.24 -20.96 11.20
C GLU A 37 -8.63 -19.98 12.31
N ARG A 38 -8.50 -20.39 13.59
CA ARG A 38 -8.88 -19.58 14.76
C ARG A 38 -10.30 -18.95 14.69
N LYS A 39 -11.28 -19.72 14.23
CA LYS A 39 -12.69 -19.26 14.01
C LYS A 39 -12.83 -18.12 12.97
N LYS A 40 -11.88 -18.03 12.03
CA LYS A 40 -12.02 -17.18 10.83
C LYS A 40 -12.07 -18.03 9.58
N VAL A 41 -13.07 -17.77 8.73
CA VAL A 41 -13.19 -18.39 7.40
C VAL A 41 -12.30 -17.64 6.42
N ALA A 42 -11.35 -18.35 5.82
CA ALA A 42 -10.44 -17.83 4.80
C ALA A 42 -10.30 -18.86 3.66
N PHE A 43 -10.80 -18.50 2.48
CA PHE A 43 -10.68 -19.25 1.23
C PHE A 43 -9.38 -18.96 0.47
N PHE A 44 -8.85 -17.74 0.57
CA PHE A 44 -7.70 -17.32 -0.24
C PHE A 44 -6.35 -17.38 0.49
N VAL A 45 -6.32 -17.67 1.79
CA VAL A 45 -5.11 -17.53 2.63
C VAL A 45 -4.93 -18.78 3.49
N ASN A 46 -4.11 -19.71 3.02
CA ASN A 46 -3.60 -20.79 3.86
C ASN A 46 -2.32 -20.31 4.55
N GLN A 47 -2.42 -19.85 5.81
CA GLN A 47 -1.30 -19.28 6.55
C GLN A 47 -0.11 -20.25 6.69
N LYS A 48 -0.35 -21.57 6.62
CA LYS A 48 0.71 -22.59 6.68
C LYS A 48 1.51 -22.66 5.39
N LEU A 49 0.84 -22.56 4.23
CA LEU A 49 1.50 -22.45 2.93
C LEU A 49 2.25 -21.12 2.84
N GLU A 50 1.64 -20.02 3.28
CA GLU A 50 2.30 -18.71 3.30
C GLU A 50 3.53 -18.69 4.21
N LYS A 51 3.46 -19.23 5.43
CA LYS A 51 4.64 -19.33 6.31
C LYS A 51 5.77 -20.16 5.72
N THR A 52 5.44 -21.18 4.93
CA THR A 52 6.43 -22.00 4.22
C THR A 52 7.06 -21.22 3.07
N LEU A 53 6.26 -20.51 2.29
CA LEU A 53 6.72 -19.64 1.20
C LEU A 53 7.56 -18.44 1.72
N MET A 54 7.16 -17.88 2.86
CA MET A 54 7.85 -16.78 3.52
C MET A 54 9.27 -17.15 3.98
N ASN A 55 9.51 -18.44 4.28
CA ASN A 55 10.80 -18.99 4.70
C ASN A 55 11.51 -19.81 3.61
N SER A 56 11.09 -19.65 2.35
CA SER A 56 11.56 -20.50 1.25
C SER A 56 13.05 -20.36 0.94
N ALA A 57 13.64 -21.45 0.44
CA ALA A 57 15.01 -21.49 -0.09
C ALA A 57 15.24 -20.48 -1.25
N GLY A 58 14.19 -20.12 -1.99
CA GLY A 58 14.28 -19.11 -3.06
C GLY A 58 14.70 -17.72 -2.56
N LYS A 59 14.27 -17.32 -1.35
CA LYS A 59 14.71 -16.06 -0.75
C LYS A 59 16.19 -16.08 -0.38
N LEU A 60 16.69 -17.20 0.15
CA LEU A 60 18.12 -17.36 0.45
C LEU A 60 18.96 -17.17 -0.82
N LYS A 61 18.60 -17.85 -1.92
CA LYS A 61 19.29 -17.67 -3.20
C LYS A 61 19.25 -16.22 -3.68
N SER A 62 18.09 -15.57 -3.59
CA SER A 62 17.93 -14.15 -3.97
C SER A 62 18.82 -13.23 -3.13
N ILE A 63 18.98 -13.51 -1.82
CA ILE A 63 19.89 -12.76 -0.94
C ILE A 63 21.33 -12.90 -1.44
N SER A 64 21.78 -14.12 -1.79
CA SER A 64 23.12 -14.32 -2.34
C SER A 64 23.33 -13.53 -3.64
N GLU A 65 22.38 -13.60 -4.58
CA GLU A 65 22.45 -12.87 -5.84
C GLU A 65 22.52 -11.35 -5.63
N ILE A 66 21.71 -10.80 -4.72
CA ILE A 66 21.74 -9.36 -4.38
C ILE A 66 23.07 -8.97 -3.72
N CYS A 67 23.59 -9.78 -2.80
CA CYS A 67 24.88 -9.50 -2.17
C CYS A 67 26.00 -9.44 -3.22
N LYS A 68 26.00 -10.36 -4.19
CA LYS A 68 26.99 -10.39 -5.28
C LYS A 68 26.89 -9.14 -6.15
N LEU A 69 25.66 -8.74 -6.49
CA LEU A 69 25.40 -7.53 -7.27
C LEU A 69 25.91 -6.28 -6.56
N GLU A 70 25.54 -6.09 -5.29
CA GLU A 70 25.93 -4.92 -4.50
C GLU A 70 27.44 -4.86 -4.26
N TYR A 71 28.06 -6.01 -3.98
CA TYR A 71 29.50 -6.12 -3.84
C TYR A 71 30.22 -5.81 -5.15
N SER A 72 29.69 -6.26 -6.30
CA SER A 72 30.28 -5.95 -7.62
C SER A 72 30.17 -4.46 -7.98
N SER A 73 29.14 -3.78 -7.48
CA SER A 73 28.91 -2.35 -7.73
C SER A 73 29.75 -1.44 -6.82
N VAL A 74 29.88 -1.78 -5.53
CA VAL A 74 30.48 -0.89 -4.50
C VAL A 74 31.84 -1.38 -4.01
N GLY A 75 32.14 -2.67 -4.14
CA GLY A 75 33.38 -3.29 -3.66
C GLY A 75 33.59 -3.14 -2.14
N ASN A 76 34.82 -2.84 -1.73
CA ASN A 76 35.22 -2.77 -0.32
C ASN A 76 34.55 -1.60 0.46
N GLN A 77 33.90 -0.67 -0.23
CA GLN A 77 33.10 0.38 0.40
C GLN A 77 31.68 -0.09 0.75
N LEU A 78 31.33 -1.34 0.45
CA LEU A 78 30.02 -1.89 0.78
C LEU A 78 29.81 -1.89 2.30
N ARG A 79 28.65 -1.39 2.70
CA ARG A 79 28.13 -1.42 4.07
C ARG A 79 26.70 -1.94 3.97
N LEU A 80 26.62 -3.24 3.73
CA LEU A 80 25.36 -3.96 3.53
C LEU A 80 24.85 -4.49 4.88
N LEU A 81 23.60 -4.22 5.20
CA LEU A 81 22.91 -4.80 6.35
C LEU A 81 21.86 -5.81 5.90
N ILE A 82 21.87 -7.01 6.45
CA ILE A 82 20.87 -8.05 6.19
C ILE A 82 20.09 -8.32 7.48
N LEU A 83 18.77 -8.12 7.44
CA LEU A 83 17.90 -8.27 8.60
C LEU A 83 16.92 -9.42 8.45
N THR A 84 16.93 -10.30 9.45
CA THR A 84 16.04 -11.48 9.54
C THR A 84 15.25 -11.47 10.86
N ASP A 85 14.29 -12.40 11.00
CA ASP A 85 13.53 -12.55 12.23
C ASP A 85 14.23 -13.43 13.28
N TYR A 86 15.03 -14.40 12.83
CA TYR A 86 15.50 -15.49 13.67
C TYR A 86 16.99 -15.77 13.48
N ILE A 87 17.69 -16.03 14.58
CA ILE A 87 19.12 -16.37 14.56
C ILE A 87 19.34 -17.80 14.01
N LYS A 88 18.46 -18.74 14.42
CA LYS A 88 18.57 -20.18 14.13
C LYS A 88 19.83 -20.81 14.74
N LYS A 89 20.02 -20.64 16.06
CA LYS A 89 21.22 -21.07 16.82
C LYS A 89 21.53 -22.56 16.70
N GLU A 90 20.51 -23.39 16.47
CA GLU A 90 20.64 -24.82 16.24
C GLU A 90 21.56 -25.17 15.05
N TYR A 91 21.75 -24.22 14.13
CA TYR A 91 22.66 -24.37 12.99
C TYR A 91 24.12 -24.02 13.30
N ALA A 92 24.44 -23.47 14.48
CA ALA A 92 25.83 -23.16 14.86
C ALA A 92 26.74 -24.40 14.84
N ARG A 93 26.21 -25.57 15.24
CA ARG A 93 26.92 -26.86 15.19
C ARG A 93 27.06 -27.44 13.77
N LYS A 94 26.41 -26.82 12.77
CA LYS A 94 26.40 -27.26 11.37
C LYS A 94 27.25 -26.37 10.48
N LEU A 95 27.86 -25.31 11.01
CA LEU A 95 28.76 -24.43 10.27
C LEU A 95 29.97 -25.22 9.76
N GLY A 96 30.37 -24.98 8.50
CA GLY A 96 31.50 -25.66 7.88
C GLY A 96 31.23 -27.09 7.41
N LYS A 97 30.00 -27.62 7.55
CA LYS A 97 29.67 -28.97 7.05
C LYS A 97 29.39 -28.94 5.53
N PRO A 98 30.06 -29.77 4.70
CA PRO A 98 29.89 -29.74 3.25
C PRO A 98 28.47 -30.09 2.79
N ASN A 99 27.77 -30.95 3.53
CA ASN A 99 26.39 -31.39 3.23
C ASN A 99 25.31 -30.48 3.83
N PHE A 100 25.69 -29.39 4.52
CA PHE A 100 24.72 -28.47 5.06
C PHE A 100 24.23 -27.52 3.97
N LEU A 101 23.01 -27.77 3.49
CA LEU A 101 22.26 -26.86 2.63
C LEU A 101 21.22 -26.14 3.49
N PRO A 102 21.32 -24.81 3.66
CA PRO A 102 20.35 -24.08 4.44
C PRO A 102 18.99 -24.11 3.74
N ASP A 103 18.00 -24.70 4.40
CA ASP A 103 16.63 -24.88 3.91
C ASP A 103 15.65 -23.83 4.45
N SER A 104 16.11 -23.03 5.42
CA SER A 104 15.28 -22.02 6.09
C SER A 104 16.01 -20.70 6.29
N LEU A 105 15.24 -19.61 6.25
CA LEU A 105 15.74 -18.27 6.47
C LEU A 105 16.19 -18.07 7.93
N GLY A 106 17.38 -17.50 8.13
CA GLY A 106 17.89 -17.08 9.43
C GLY A 106 19.30 -16.51 9.34
N VAL A 107 19.77 -15.89 10.42
CA VAL A 107 21.10 -15.27 10.47
C VAL A 107 22.19 -16.28 10.13
N LEU A 108 22.22 -17.44 10.82
CA LEU A 108 23.26 -18.46 10.59
C LEU A 108 23.16 -19.13 9.21
N PRO A 109 21.97 -19.56 8.73
CA PRO A 109 21.78 -19.98 7.34
C PRO A 109 22.36 -19.02 6.29
N ILE A 110 22.08 -17.72 6.40
CA ILE A 110 22.58 -16.71 5.45
C ILE A 110 24.09 -16.56 5.58
N PHE A 111 24.60 -16.45 6.81
CA PHE A 111 26.03 -16.33 7.07
C PHE A 111 26.82 -17.49 6.43
N GLU A 112 26.38 -18.73 6.66
CA GLU A 112 27.09 -19.90 6.12
C GLU A 112 27.03 -19.98 4.58
N MET A 113 25.87 -19.65 3.99
CA MET A 113 25.72 -19.58 2.53
C MET A 113 26.67 -18.55 1.92
N LEU A 114 26.68 -17.31 2.44
CA LEU A 114 27.52 -16.24 1.92
C LEU A 114 29.01 -16.52 2.12
N ARG A 115 29.39 -17.03 3.30
CA ARG A 115 30.77 -17.41 3.64
C ARG A 115 31.33 -18.46 2.69
N ARG A 116 30.52 -19.49 2.38
CA ARG A 116 30.93 -20.60 1.52
C ARG A 116 31.04 -20.17 0.06
N GLU A 117 30.12 -19.33 -0.40
CA GLU A 117 30.11 -18.87 -1.80
C GLU A 117 31.15 -17.78 -2.08
N ASN A 118 31.50 -16.95 -1.08
CA ASN A 118 32.40 -15.81 -1.25
C ASN A 118 33.37 -15.69 -0.04
N PRO A 119 34.47 -16.46 -0.03
CA PRO A 119 35.39 -16.50 1.11
C PRO A 119 36.10 -15.17 1.39
N ASP A 120 36.27 -14.32 0.39
CA ASP A 120 37.00 -13.05 0.49
C ASP A 120 36.20 -11.93 1.16
N TRP A 121 34.88 -12.10 1.32
CA TRP A 121 34.01 -11.06 1.88
C TRP A 121 34.16 -10.96 3.39
N LYS A 122 34.18 -9.73 3.91
CA LYS A 122 34.26 -9.49 5.36
C LYS A 122 32.87 -9.51 5.99
N LEU A 123 32.40 -10.71 6.36
CA LEU A 123 31.09 -10.91 6.95
C LEU A 123 31.10 -10.68 8.48
N GLY A 124 30.06 -10.05 9.01
CA GLY A 124 29.82 -9.92 10.45
C GLY A 124 28.45 -10.47 10.82
N VAL A 125 28.33 -11.04 12.01
CA VAL A 125 27.04 -11.36 12.63
C VAL A 125 26.90 -10.51 13.88
N LEU A 126 25.78 -9.82 14.01
CA LEU A 126 25.46 -9.05 15.21
C LEU A 126 24.01 -9.31 15.63
N CYS A 127 23.88 -10.05 16.71
CA CYS A 127 22.62 -10.33 17.40
C CYS A 127 22.84 -10.10 18.90
N GLY A 128 21.77 -9.79 19.65
CA GLY A 128 21.87 -9.58 21.11
C GLY A 128 22.39 -10.78 21.92
N SER A 129 22.58 -11.95 21.29
CA SER A 129 23.14 -13.14 21.93
C SER A 129 24.19 -13.88 21.08
N LEU A 130 24.63 -13.30 19.96
CA LEU A 130 25.60 -13.93 19.06
C LEU A 130 26.34 -12.87 18.25
N ILE A 131 27.67 -12.88 18.31
CA ILE A 131 28.52 -11.95 17.56
C ILE A 131 29.64 -12.71 16.87
N TYR A 132 29.70 -12.64 15.54
CA TYR A 132 30.81 -13.16 14.73
C TYR A 132 31.49 -12.03 13.98
N ILE A 133 32.82 -12.07 13.93
CA ILE A 133 33.62 -11.14 13.15
C ILE A 133 34.67 -11.89 12.31
N PRO A 134 35.13 -11.30 11.19
CA PRO A 134 36.28 -11.83 10.45
C PRO A 134 37.53 -11.81 11.31
N ASP A 135 38.42 -12.79 11.15
CA ASP A 135 39.68 -12.83 11.89
C ASP A 135 40.58 -11.62 11.56
N THR A 136 40.47 -11.08 10.35
CA THR A 136 41.14 -9.84 9.92
C THR A 136 40.75 -8.63 10.76
N ALA A 137 39.53 -8.59 11.29
CA ALA A 137 39.00 -7.49 12.09
C ALA A 137 39.44 -7.57 13.58
N LEU A 138 40.01 -8.70 14.04
CA LEU A 138 40.39 -8.88 15.45
C LEU A 138 41.41 -7.84 15.94
N ALA A 139 42.39 -7.48 15.10
CA ALA A 139 43.38 -6.48 15.45
C ALA A 139 42.77 -5.06 15.57
N ALA A 140 41.78 -4.75 14.72
CA ALA A 140 41.02 -3.51 14.83
C ALA A 140 40.12 -3.51 16.07
N LEU A 141 39.47 -4.64 16.38
CA LEU A 141 38.64 -4.79 17.56
C LEU A 141 39.43 -4.57 18.85
N LYS A 142 40.64 -5.15 18.95
CA LYS A 142 41.53 -4.95 20.12
C LYS A 142 41.90 -3.49 20.31
N ARG A 143 42.22 -2.76 19.22
CA ARG A 143 42.52 -1.32 19.29
C ARG A 143 41.32 -0.52 19.80
N ILE A 144 40.12 -0.85 19.31
CA ILE A 144 38.87 -0.21 19.76
C ILE A 144 38.57 -0.57 21.21
N SER A 145 38.69 -1.84 21.62
CA SER A 145 38.41 -2.26 22.99
C SER A 145 39.33 -1.58 24.01
N CYS A 146 40.62 -1.42 23.68
CA CYS A 146 41.57 -0.66 24.50
C CYS A 146 41.14 0.80 24.67
N SER A 147 40.57 1.44 23.64
CA SER A 147 40.07 2.83 23.76
C SER A 147 38.86 2.96 24.69
N PHE A 148 38.14 1.87 24.93
CA PHE A 148 37.04 1.80 25.91
C PHE A 148 37.49 1.25 27.29
N GLY A 149 38.79 1.04 27.51
CA GLY A 149 39.31 0.50 28.77
C GLY A 149 39.07 -1.00 28.98
N ILE A 150 38.74 -1.75 27.92
CA ILE A 150 38.53 -3.20 27.98
C ILE A 150 39.81 -3.91 27.56
N GLU A 151 40.52 -4.49 28.54
CA GLU A 151 41.83 -5.13 28.32
C GLU A 151 41.74 -6.48 27.60
N LYS A 152 40.67 -7.24 27.81
CA LYS A 152 40.47 -8.56 27.17
C LYS A 152 39.02 -8.74 26.76
N LEU A 153 38.79 -8.82 25.45
CA LEU A 153 37.54 -9.32 24.90
C LEU A 153 37.74 -10.82 24.58
N PRO A 154 37.09 -11.74 25.30
CA PRO A 154 37.26 -13.16 25.04
C PRO A 154 36.67 -13.50 23.66
N SER A 155 37.50 -14.05 22.78
CA SER A 155 37.13 -14.48 21.44
C SER A 155 37.47 -15.95 21.22
N LYS A 156 36.58 -16.70 20.57
CA LYS A 156 36.75 -18.10 20.21
C LYS A 156 36.75 -18.25 18.69
N ALA A 157 37.82 -18.80 18.12
CA ALA A 157 37.87 -19.09 16.69
C ALA A 157 36.78 -20.11 16.31
N LEU A 158 36.09 -19.86 15.19
CA LEU A 158 35.12 -20.81 14.64
C LEU A 158 35.87 -21.87 13.84
N LEU A 159 35.67 -23.13 14.23
CA LEU A 159 36.32 -24.29 13.64
C LEU A 159 35.29 -25.16 12.90
N ASN A 160 35.71 -25.80 11.81
CA ASN A 160 34.92 -26.84 11.15
C ASN A 160 35.01 -28.18 11.92
N GLU A 161 34.33 -29.22 11.42
CA GLU A 161 34.37 -30.56 12.03
C GLU A 161 35.77 -31.18 12.08
N ASN A 162 36.66 -30.77 11.16
CA ASN A 162 38.04 -31.23 11.08
C ASN A 162 39.00 -30.39 11.95
N GLY A 163 38.50 -29.38 12.66
CA GLY A 163 39.30 -28.49 13.50
C GLY A 163 40.00 -27.35 12.75
N GLU A 164 39.71 -27.13 11.48
CA GLU A 164 40.28 -26.04 10.68
C GLU A 164 39.52 -24.73 10.91
N CYS A 165 40.25 -23.61 10.97
CA CYS A 165 39.67 -22.29 11.15
C CYS A 165 38.81 -21.87 9.95
N LEU A 166 37.61 -21.38 10.21
CA LEU A 166 36.69 -20.87 9.19
C LEU A 166 37.01 -19.44 8.74
N GLY A 167 38.01 -18.78 9.34
CA GLY A 167 38.37 -17.37 9.08
C GLY A 167 37.54 -16.35 9.89
N TYR A 168 36.80 -16.82 10.88
CA TYR A 168 35.90 -16.02 11.71
C TYR A 168 36.02 -16.41 13.17
N SER A 169 35.78 -15.44 14.04
CA SER A 169 35.82 -15.61 15.49
C SER A 169 34.50 -15.18 16.13
N GLU A 170 34.03 -15.99 17.08
CA GLU A 170 32.92 -15.68 17.98
C GLU A 170 33.41 -14.82 19.14
N ILE A 171 32.76 -13.67 19.34
CA ILE A 171 33.00 -12.82 20.50
C ILE A 171 32.06 -13.25 21.61
N LEU A 172 32.63 -13.67 22.73
CA LEU A 172 31.86 -14.05 23.91
C LEU A 172 31.34 -12.77 24.58
N LEU A 173 30.01 -12.62 24.54
CA LEU A 173 29.32 -11.46 25.10
C LEU A 173 29.65 -11.29 26.59
N THR A 174 30.11 -10.10 26.95
CA THR A 174 30.28 -9.66 28.34
C THR A 174 28.96 -9.06 28.84
N GLU A 175 28.83 -8.79 30.15
CA GLU A 175 27.62 -8.20 30.76
C GLU A 175 27.17 -6.87 30.12
N ASN A 176 28.06 -6.17 29.39
CA ASN A 176 27.75 -4.93 28.68
C ASN A 176 27.57 -5.13 27.16
N THR A 177 26.39 -5.60 26.77
CA THR A 177 25.99 -5.83 25.35
C THR A 177 25.98 -4.56 24.51
N HIS A 178 25.69 -3.41 25.13
CA HIS A 178 25.66 -2.12 24.45
C HIS A 178 27.06 -1.69 23.99
N LEU A 179 28.08 -1.81 24.84
CA LEU A 179 29.48 -1.54 24.45
C LEU A 179 29.93 -2.47 23.31
N CYS A 180 29.58 -3.75 23.36
CA CYS A 180 29.89 -4.69 22.27
C CYS A 180 29.27 -4.23 20.95
N THR A 181 28.00 -3.85 20.97
CA THR A 181 27.28 -3.34 19.80
C THR A 181 27.95 -2.08 19.24
N GLN A 182 28.38 -1.14 20.10
CA GLN A 182 29.11 0.05 19.68
C GLN A 182 30.45 -0.30 19.01
N MET A 183 31.23 -1.20 19.60
CA MET A 183 32.52 -1.62 19.02
C MET A 183 32.35 -2.27 17.64
N ILE A 184 31.37 -3.16 17.47
CA ILE A 184 31.07 -3.78 16.18
C ILE A 184 30.58 -2.75 15.16
N THR A 185 29.79 -1.77 15.60
CA THR A 185 29.35 -0.66 14.73
C THR A 185 30.54 0.16 14.23
N MET A 186 31.52 0.46 15.08
CA MET A 186 32.73 1.16 14.67
C MET A 186 33.59 0.34 13.69
N LEU A 187 33.66 -0.99 13.84
CA LEU A 187 34.32 -1.87 12.87
C LEU A 187 33.62 -1.85 11.52
N PHE A 188 32.28 -1.89 11.55
CA PHE A 188 31.46 -1.81 10.35
C PHE A 188 31.65 -0.47 9.64
N GLU A 189 31.61 0.66 10.35
CA GLU A 189 31.88 1.99 9.78
C GLU A 189 33.27 2.06 9.11
N LYS A 190 34.30 1.55 9.79
CA LYS A 190 35.69 1.50 9.28
C LYS A 190 35.91 0.55 8.10
N GLY A 191 34.97 -0.35 7.79
CA GLY A 191 35.11 -1.33 6.69
C GLY A 191 35.95 -2.55 7.01
N GLU A 192 36.14 -2.80 8.30
CA GLU A 192 36.66 -4.09 8.77
C GLU A 192 35.58 -5.19 8.63
N ILE A 193 34.31 -4.77 8.53
CA ILE A 193 33.15 -5.59 8.19
C ILE A 193 32.41 -4.89 7.05
N GLU A 194 32.13 -5.60 5.97
CA GLU A 194 31.46 -5.08 4.77
C GLU A 194 29.98 -5.46 4.72
N ILE A 195 29.66 -6.67 5.18
CA ILE A 195 28.30 -7.20 5.24
C ILE A 195 27.97 -7.60 6.67
N LEU A 196 26.98 -6.97 7.27
CA LEU A 196 26.52 -7.26 8.61
C LEU A 196 25.17 -8.00 8.56
N ILE A 197 25.08 -9.16 9.20
CA ILE A 197 23.87 -9.98 9.27
C ILE A 197 23.34 -9.95 10.70
N GLY A 198 22.08 -9.57 10.86
CA GLY A 198 21.48 -9.45 12.19
C GLY A 198 20.00 -9.79 12.21
N THR A 199 19.44 -9.78 13.42
CA THR A 199 18.00 -9.84 13.62
C THR A 199 17.40 -8.44 13.68
N LYS A 200 16.12 -8.32 13.32
CA LYS A 200 15.37 -7.05 13.47
C LYS A 200 15.42 -6.44 14.88
N SER A 201 15.64 -7.26 15.91
CA SER A 201 15.74 -6.80 17.31
C SER A 201 16.92 -5.87 17.54
N LEU A 202 17.99 -5.99 16.73
CA LEU A 202 19.15 -5.09 16.75
C LEU A 202 18.75 -3.62 16.65
N LEU A 203 17.68 -3.33 15.91
CA LEU A 203 17.21 -1.97 15.66
C LEU A 203 16.43 -1.36 16.83
N GLY A 204 15.86 -2.20 17.71
CA GLY A 204 15.12 -1.76 18.89
C GLY A 204 16.03 -1.25 20.01
N GLU A 205 17.30 -1.65 20.00
CA GLU A 205 18.31 -1.31 21.02
C GLU A 205 18.99 0.05 20.77
N GLY A 206 18.51 0.83 19.79
CA GLY A 206 19.06 2.15 19.49
C GLY A 206 20.25 2.15 18.53
N TRP A 207 20.56 1.01 17.89
CA TRP A 207 21.62 0.89 16.90
C TRP A 207 21.51 1.96 15.79
N ASP A 208 22.60 2.69 15.56
CA ASP A 208 22.69 3.74 14.56
C ASP A 208 23.97 3.58 13.75
N SER A 209 23.81 3.45 12.43
CA SER A 209 24.93 3.36 11.50
C SER A 209 24.55 4.07 10.19
N PRO A 210 24.84 5.38 10.08
CA PRO A 210 24.53 6.16 8.89
C PRO A 210 25.31 5.73 7.63
N CYS A 211 26.37 4.93 7.78
CA CYS A 211 27.20 4.48 6.65
C CYS A 211 26.54 3.40 5.78
N ILE A 212 25.38 2.86 6.17
CA ILE A 212 24.66 1.82 5.43
C ILE A 212 24.29 2.32 4.02
N ASN A 213 24.82 1.65 3.01
CA ASN A 213 24.58 1.92 1.58
C ASN A 213 23.80 0.80 0.88
N ALA A 214 23.49 -0.29 1.58
CA ALA A 214 22.52 -1.28 1.14
C ALA A 214 21.83 -1.96 2.33
N LEU A 215 20.56 -2.28 2.21
CA LEU A 215 19.74 -2.94 3.23
C LEU A 215 18.90 -4.04 2.60
N ILE A 216 19.04 -5.29 3.06
CA ILE A 216 18.17 -6.41 2.68
C ILE A 216 17.23 -6.74 3.82
N MET A 217 15.93 -6.56 3.59
CA MET A 217 14.88 -7.05 4.49
C MET A 217 14.49 -8.46 4.07
N ALA A 218 15.16 -9.45 4.68
CA ALA A 218 14.99 -10.85 4.33
C ALA A 218 13.64 -11.43 4.82
N SER A 219 13.15 -10.97 5.98
CA SER A 219 11.85 -11.41 6.52
C SER A 219 10.70 -10.44 6.21
N SER A 220 9.48 -10.99 6.19
CA SER A 220 8.24 -10.25 6.13
C SER A 220 8.05 -9.42 7.41
N VAL A 221 8.37 -8.14 7.32
CA VAL A 221 8.13 -7.20 8.40
C VAL A 221 6.62 -7.07 8.64
N GLY A 222 6.16 -7.56 9.80
CA GLY A 222 4.73 -7.61 10.12
C GLY A 222 4.07 -6.25 10.42
N SER A 223 4.84 -5.18 10.71
CA SER A 223 4.28 -3.86 10.99
C SER A 223 4.94 -2.73 10.19
N TYR A 224 4.12 -1.75 9.82
CA TYR A 224 4.53 -0.54 9.11
C TYR A 224 5.62 0.24 9.87
N VAL A 225 5.42 0.41 11.18
CA VAL A 225 6.32 1.17 12.07
C VAL A 225 7.71 0.55 12.11
N LEU A 226 7.80 -0.77 12.29
CA LEU A 226 9.09 -1.45 12.37
C LEU A 226 9.84 -1.36 11.04
N GLY A 227 9.14 -1.53 9.91
CA GLY A 227 9.75 -1.37 8.59
C GLY A 227 10.33 0.03 8.39
N ASN A 228 9.67 1.07 8.91
CA ASN A 228 10.16 2.45 8.82
C ASN A 228 11.37 2.71 9.70
N GLN A 229 11.43 2.09 10.87
CA GLN A 229 12.63 2.15 11.71
C GLN A 229 13.83 1.49 11.03
N MET A 230 13.66 0.35 10.33
CA MET A 230 14.77 -0.32 9.63
C MET A 230 15.30 0.52 8.47
N ARG A 231 14.40 1.01 7.60
CA ARG A 231 14.79 1.87 6.46
C ARG A 231 15.35 3.20 6.92
N GLY A 232 14.80 3.78 7.99
CA GLY A 232 15.25 5.04 8.56
C GLY A 232 16.68 5.01 9.10
N ARG A 233 17.35 3.84 9.16
CA ARG A 233 18.80 3.73 9.38
C ARG A 233 19.58 3.87 8.08
N ALA A 234 19.12 3.22 7.02
CA ALA A 234 19.75 3.25 5.70
C ALA A 234 19.66 4.63 5.01
N ILE A 235 18.57 5.37 5.20
CA ILE A 235 18.32 6.67 4.53
C ILE A 235 19.07 7.85 5.18
N ARG A 236 19.72 7.65 6.33
CA ARG A 236 20.44 8.74 7.03
C ARG A 236 21.59 9.25 6.18
N ALA A 237 21.81 10.56 6.19
CA ALA A 237 22.99 11.16 5.61
C ALA A 237 24.23 10.70 6.40
N SER A 238 25.27 10.27 5.69
CA SER A 238 26.57 9.97 6.30
C SER A 238 27.42 11.23 6.27
N LYS A 239 28.08 11.58 7.38
CA LYS A 239 29.03 12.71 7.42
C LYS A 239 30.24 12.45 6.55
N ASP A 240 30.71 11.21 6.52
CA ASP A 240 31.91 10.80 5.79
C ASP A 240 31.66 10.65 4.29
N ASN A 241 30.40 10.46 3.89
CA ASN A 241 29.99 10.38 2.49
C ASN A 241 28.63 11.09 2.27
N PRO A 242 28.65 12.40 1.96
CA PRO A 242 27.43 13.16 1.67
C PRO A 242 26.64 12.64 0.47
N ASP A 243 27.33 12.03 -0.49
CA ASP A 243 26.76 11.52 -1.74
C ASP A 243 26.25 10.07 -1.63
N LYS A 244 26.25 9.51 -0.41
CA LYS A 244 25.84 8.13 -0.16
C LYS A 244 24.39 7.88 -0.61
N THR A 245 24.24 7.00 -1.59
CA THR A 245 22.96 6.38 -1.92
C THR A 245 22.79 5.05 -1.19
N SER A 246 21.56 4.69 -0.85
CA SER A 246 21.28 3.45 -0.14
C SER A 246 20.19 2.64 -0.84
N ASN A 247 20.53 1.43 -1.28
CA ASN A 247 19.60 0.51 -1.91
C ASN A 247 18.85 -0.29 -0.84
N ILE A 248 17.52 -0.36 -0.94
CA ILE A 248 16.67 -1.04 0.04
C ILE A 248 15.91 -2.17 -0.66
N TRP A 249 16.33 -3.41 -0.38
CA TRP A 249 15.80 -4.61 -1.01
C TRP A 249 14.64 -5.20 -0.21
N HIS A 250 13.52 -5.38 -0.89
CA HIS A 250 12.33 -6.06 -0.39
C HIS A 250 12.14 -7.37 -1.16
N LEU A 251 12.26 -8.51 -0.47
CA LEU A 251 12.07 -9.81 -1.09
C LEU A 251 10.62 -10.25 -1.02
N VAL A 252 10.05 -10.64 -2.16
CA VAL A 252 8.69 -11.17 -2.26
C VAL A 252 8.73 -12.53 -2.92
N CYS A 253 8.01 -13.49 -2.33
CA CYS A 253 7.78 -14.79 -2.96
C CYS A 253 6.41 -14.79 -3.64
N MET A 254 6.37 -15.17 -4.92
CA MET A 254 5.13 -15.37 -5.68
C MET A 254 4.92 -16.86 -5.95
N THR A 255 3.66 -17.29 -5.98
CA THR A 255 3.29 -18.67 -6.26
C THR A 255 2.95 -18.85 -7.73
N ASP A 256 3.56 -19.84 -8.35
CA ASP A 256 3.29 -20.23 -9.72
C ASP A 256 2.06 -21.16 -9.76
N THR A 257 1.02 -20.76 -10.47
CA THR A 257 -0.02 -21.67 -10.97
C THR A 257 0.08 -21.67 -12.48
N LYS A 258 -0.20 -22.82 -13.12
CA LYS A 258 0.16 -23.19 -14.51
C LYS A 258 -0.14 -22.15 -15.63
N GLU A 259 -0.88 -21.09 -15.35
CA GLU A 259 -1.22 -20.02 -16.31
C GLU A 259 -0.98 -18.58 -15.80
N SER A 260 -0.78 -18.34 -14.49
CA SER A 260 -0.55 -17.01 -13.93
C SER A 260 0.05 -17.05 -12.52
N CYS A 261 0.94 -16.14 -12.15
CA CYS A 261 1.38 -16.06 -10.75
C CYS A 261 0.29 -15.41 -9.90
N GLU A 262 -0.19 -16.12 -8.88
CA GLU A 262 -1.16 -15.56 -7.95
C GLU A 262 -0.48 -14.56 -7.00
N VAL A 263 -1.18 -13.45 -6.75
CA VAL A 263 -0.71 -12.42 -5.83
C VAL A 263 -0.76 -12.96 -4.39
N THR A 264 0.42 -13.30 -3.85
CA THR A 264 0.60 -13.78 -2.48
C THR A 264 0.36 -12.68 -1.46
N GLU A 265 0.07 -13.07 -0.20
CA GLU A 265 -0.02 -12.10 0.91
C GLU A 265 1.31 -11.35 1.14
N ASP A 266 2.46 -11.94 0.82
CA ASP A 266 3.76 -11.26 0.88
C ASP A 266 3.80 -10.06 -0.08
N PHE A 267 3.29 -10.24 -1.31
CA PHE A 267 3.16 -9.15 -2.28
C PHE A 267 2.12 -8.10 -1.84
N ARG A 268 0.95 -8.51 -1.33
CA ARG A 268 -0.05 -7.57 -0.78
C ARG A 268 0.49 -6.78 0.40
N THR A 269 1.32 -7.41 1.22
CA THR A 269 2.00 -6.76 2.35
C THR A 269 3.07 -5.80 1.87
N LEU A 270 3.78 -6.10 0.77
CA LEU A 270 4.66 -5.13 0.11
C LEU A 270 3.86 -3.93 -0.42
N GLN A 271 2.77 -4.16 -1.14
CA GLN A 271 1.91 -3.09 -1.69
C GLN A 271 1.43 -2.14 -0.59
N ARG A 272 0.89 -2.68 0.50
CA ARG A 272 0.47 -1.88 1.67
C ARG A 272 1.61 -1.10 2.29
N ARG A 273 2.80 -1.71 2.39
CA ARG A 273 4.00 -1.04 2.92
C ARG A 273 4.37 0.16 2.05
N MET A 274 4.45 -0.02 0.73
CA MET A 274 4.83 1.06 -0.19
C MET A 274 3.88 2.25 -0.18
N MET A 275 2.62 2.08 0.20
CA MET A 275 1.68 3.19 0.39
C MET A 275 2.10 4.17 1.50
N GLY A 276 2.98 3.82 2.42
CA GLY A 276 3.41 4.78 3.45
C GLY A 276 4.71 5.51 3.14
N PHE A 277 5.41 5.19 2.04
CA PHE A 277 6.72 5.78 1.74
C PHE A 277 6.66 6.62 0.49
N LEU A 278 7.12 7.86 0.61
CA LEU A 278 7.41 8.72 -0.53
C LEU A 278 8.71 8.27 -1.20
N GLY A 279 8.83 8.57 -2.48
CA GLY A 279 9.99 8.23 -3.30
C GLY A 279 9.76 8.68 -4.72
N VAL A 280 10.86 8.90 -5.42
CA VAL A 280 10.82 9.36 -6.81
C VAL A 280 10.25 8.25 -7.69
N SER A 281 9.39 8.61 -8.64
CA SER A 281 8.96 7.70 -9.70
C SER A 281 10.16 7.27 -10.53
N TYR A 282 10.09 6.10 -11.18
CA TYR A 282 11.17 5.64 -12.05
C TYR A 282 11.43 6.55 -13.26
N ASP A 283 10.48 7.44 -13.58
CA ASP A 283 10.62 8.46 -14.62
C ASP A 283 11.36 9.72 -14.13
N GLY A 284 11.67 9.83 -12.83
CA GLY A 284 12.39 10.97 -12.25
C GLY A 284 11.58 12.26 -12.09
N THR A 285 10.28 12.23 -12.39
CA THR A 285 9.43 13.42 -12.53
C THR A 285 8.66 13.80 -11.28
N VAL A 286 8.19 12.80 -10.52
CA VAL A 286 7.24 12.99 -9.41
C VAL A 286 7.73 12.27 -8.17
N ILE A 287 7.45 12.83 -6.99
CA ILE A 287 7.70 12.18 -5.69
C ILE A 287 6.35 11.74 -5.15
N GLU A 288 6.14 10.44 -5.10
CA GLU A 288 4.86 9.85 -4.74
C GLU A 288 5.03 8.54 -3.95
N ASN A 289 3.97 8.14 -3.26
CA ASN A 289 3.92 6.87 -2.56
C ASN A 289 3.23 5.77 -3.38
N GLY A 290 3.37 4.54 -2.88
CA GLY A 290 2.76 3.36 -3.48
C GLY A 290 3.62 2.71 -4.55
N MET A 291 3.19 1.52 -4.96
CA MET A 291 3.87 0.74 -6.01
C MET A 291 3.71 1.36 -7.40
N GLU A 292 2.72 2.24 -7.60
CA GLU A 292 2.41 2.83 -8.91
C GLU A 292 3.56 3.68 -9.47
N ARG A 293 4.44 4.19 -8.60
CA ARG A 293 5.66 4.91 -8.99
C ARG A 293 6.72 4.02 -9.65
N LEU A 294 6.61 2.70 -9.46
CA LEU A 294 7.53 1.69 -9.96
C LEU A 294 6.93 1.11 -11.25
N ASN A 295 7.00 1.88 -12.34
CA ASN A 295 6.32 1.57 -13.60
C ASN A 295 6.63 0.17 -14.16
N THR A 296 7.78 -0.42 -13.82
CA THR A 296 8.15 -1.79 -14.20
C THR A 296 7.30 -2.85 -13.52
N ILE A 297 6.81 -2.62 -12.29
CA ILE A 297 6.14 -3.63 -11.47
C ILE A 297 4.63 -3.54 -11.67
N THR A 298 4.18 -3.92 -12.87
CA THR A 298 2.77 -3.88 -13.27
C THR A 298 2.25 -5.23 -13.73
N PRO A 299 0.94 -5.52 -13.59
CA PRO A 299 0.36 -6.74 -14.16
C PRO A 299 0.44 -6.73 -15.71
N PRO A 300 0.54 -7.89 -16.37
CA PRO A 300 0.34 -9.24 -15.83
C PRO A 300 1.59 -9.88 -15.18
N TYR A 301 1.42 -10.46 -13.99
CA TYR A 301 2.49 -11.19 -13.29
C TYR A 301 2.64 -12.61 -13.83
N THR A 302 3.28 -12.74 -14.99
CA THR A 302 3.73 -14.04 -15.52
C THR A 302 5.14 -14.34 -15.04
N TYR A 303 5.54 -15.63 -15.00
CA TYR A 303 6.89 -16.02 -14.60
C TYR A 303 7.97 -15.27 -15.40
N ARG A 304 7.80 -15.17 -16.73
CA ARG A 304 8.70 -14.43 -17.61
C ARG A 304 8.79 -12.95 -17.23
N HIS A 305 7.63 -12.32 -16.99
CA HIS A 305 7.60 -10.91 -16.59
C HIS A 305 8.25 -10.67 -15.22
N LEU A 306 8.12 -11.60 -14.27
CA LEU A 306 8.81 -11.52 -12.98
C LEU A 306 10.34 -11.61 -13.13
N MET A 307 10.82 -12.42 -14.07
CA MET A 307 12.26 -12.46 -14.39
C MET A 307 12.72 -11.14 -15.00
N GLU A 308 11.94 -10.55 -15.91
CA GLU A 308 12.23 -9.22 -16.49
C GLU A 308 12.26 -8.12 -15.41
N ILE A 309 11.30 -8.14 -14.46
CA ILE A 309 11.30 -7.23 -13.31
C ILE A 309 12.57 -7.40 -12.48
N ASN A 310 12.99 -8.62 -12.19
CA ASN A 310 14.20 -8.87 -11.39
C ASN A 310 15.46 -8.33 -12.09
N GLU A 311 15.58 -8.52 -13.41
CA GLU A 311 16.71 -7.98 -14.17
C GLU A 311 16.70 -6.45 -14.22
N ASP A 312 15.54 -5.81 -14.39
CA ASP A 312 15.42 -4.34 -14.29
C ASP A 312 15.80 -3.82 -12.90
N MET A 313 15.38 -4.50 -11.82
CA MET A 313 15.79 -4.13 -10.46
C MET A 313 17.30 -4.27 -10.25
N LYS A 314 17.93 -5.32 -10.81
CA LYS A 314 19.39 -5.51 -10.74
C LYS A 314 20.14 -4.39 -11.46
N LEU A 315 19.70 -4.03 -12.67
CA LEU A 315 20.29 -2.94 -13.44
C LEU A 315 20.20 -1.60 -12.69
N ARG A 316 18.99 -1.27 -12.20
CA ARG A 316 18.75 -0.03 -11.44
C ARG A 316 19.56 0.07 -10.17
N ALA A 317 19.79 -1.05 -9.47
CA ALA A 317 20.60 -1.05 -8.25
C ALA A 317 22.06 -0.64 -8.50
N CYS A 318 22.59 -0.87 -9.71
CA CYS A 318 23.92 -0.42 -10.12
C CYS A 318 23.95 1.08 -10.50
N MET A 319 22.80 1.67 -10.86
CA MET A 319 22.67 3.06 -11.34
C MET A 319 22.56 4.08 -10.18
N ARG A 320 23.53 4.04 -9.27
CA ARG A 320 23.52 4.85 -8.02
C ARG A 320 23.63 6.37 -8.27
N GLU A 321 24.44 6.79 -9.23
CA GLU A 321 24.55 8.22 -9.59
C GLU A 321 23.27 8.75 -10.25
N GLU A 322 22.61 7.92 -11.07
CA GLU A 322 21.34 8.30 -11.69
C GLU A 322 20.24 8.47 -10.62
N LEU A 323 20.18 7.58 -9.64
CA LEU A 323 19.26 7.72 -8.50
C LEU A 323 19.47 9.07 -7.80
N LYS A 324 20.71 9.47 -7.56
CA LYS A 324 21.05 10.77 -6.95
C LYS A 324 20.55 11.93 -7.83
N ALA A 325 20.81 11.89 -9.13
CA ALA A 325 20.37 12.92 -10.08
C ALA A 325 18.83 13.02 -10.13
N GLN A 326 18.12 11.89 -10.16
CA GLN A 326 16.66 11.83 -10.14
C GLN A 326 16.08 12.47 -8.87
N TRP A 327 16.65 12.21 -7.70
CA TRP A 327 16.24 12.86 -6.45
C TRP A 327 16.46 14.37 -6.49
N GLN A 328 17.61 14.84 -6.98
CA GLN A 328 17.90 16.28 -7.11
C GLN A 328 16.94 16.97 -8.08
N GLN A 329 16.66 16.34 -9.23
CA GLN A 329 15.75 16.85 -10.24
C GLN A 329 14.31 16.91 -9.74
N ALA A 330 13.80 15.83 -9.14
CA ALA A 330 12.43 15.77 -8.65
C ALA A 330 12.16 16.82 -7.55
N VAL A 331 13.14 17.07 -6.68
CA VAL A 331 13.09 18.13 -5.66
C VAL A 331 13.11 19.52 -6.29
N HIS A 332 13.92 19.74 -7.33
CA HIS A 332 14.00 21.03 -8.04
C HIS A 332 12.75 21.36 -8.85
N ILE A 333 12.16 20.38 -9.55
CA ILE A 333 10.97 20.55 -10.39
C ILE A 333 9.77 21.01 -9.57
N GLN A 334 9.64 20.55 -8.33
CA GLN A 334 8.45 20.78 -7.51
C GLN A 334 8.47 22.09 -6.71
N GLY A 335 9.54 22.88 -6.74
CA GLY A 335 9.58 24.19 -6.04
C GLY A 335 9.20 24.09 -4.55
N ASN A 336 8.71 25.18 -3.93
CA ASN A 336 8.29 25.20 -2.52
C ASN A 336 7.34 24.03 -2.21
N MET A 337 7.89 23.04 -1.50
CA MET A 337 7.31 21.71 -1.33
C MET A 337 6.06 21.79 -0.45
N GLU A 338 4.90 21.41 -0.99
CA GLU A 338 3.77 21.00 -0.16
C GLU A 338 3.57 19.50 -0.31
N ALA A 339 3.72 18.76 0.78
CA ALA A 339 3.20 17.40 0.83
C ALA A 339 1.66 17.49 0.73
N VAL A 340 1.11 16.91 -0.33
CA VAL A 340 -0.33 16.89 -0.58
C VAL A 340 -0.81 15.45 -0.47
N GLU A 341 -1.77 15.22 0.41
CA GLU A 341 -2.46 13.94 0.46
C GLU A 341 -3.61 13.95 -0.54
N THR A 342 -3.55 13.04 -1.50
CA THR A 342 -4.53 12.89 -2.57
C THR A 342 -5.32 11.59 -2.38
N CYS A 343 -6.62 11.65 -2.59
CA CYS A 343 -7.45 10.46 -2.73
C CYS A 343 -7.59 10.17 -4.23
N LYS A 344 -6.99 9.07 -4.71
CA LYS A 344 -7.21 8.58 -6.07
C LYS A 344 -8.40 7.64 -6.10
N MET A 345 -9.25 7.84 -7.10
CA MET A 345 -10.46 7.05 -7.34
C MET A 345 -10.54 6.65 -8.80
N LYS A 346 -10.94 5.41 -9.10
CA LYS A 346 -11.22 5.04 -10.49
C LYS A 346 -12.49 5.71 -11.01
N LYS A 347 -12.47 6.21 -12.24
CA LYS A 347 -13.63 6.85 -12.91
C LYS A 347 -14.86 5.97 -12.97
N LYS A 348 -14.68 4.64 -13.07
CA LYS A 348 -15.75 3.63 -13.08
C LYS A 348 -16.53 3.56 -11.74
N LEU A 349 -15.96 4.01 -10.61
CA LEU A 349 -16.72 4.13 -9.36
C LEU A 349 -17.79 5.22 -9.44
N LEU A 350 -17.50 6.29 -10.17
CA LEU A 350 -18.42 7.40 -10.40
C LEU A 350 -19.11 7.19 -11.74
N ASN A 351 -19.75 6.03 -11.90
CA ASN A 351 -20.63 5.80 -13.05
C ASN A 351 -21.64 6.96 -13.10
N PRO A 352 -21.82 7.61 -14.25
CA PRO A 352 -22.82 8.66 -14.39
C PRO A 352 -24.17 8.10 -13.94
N SER A 353 -24.85 8.79 -13.02
CA SER A 353 -26.16 8.36 -12.56
C SER A 353 -27.07 8.05 -13.76
N ALA A 354 -27.96 7.06 -13.66
CA ALA A 354 -28.92 6.77 -14.74
C ALA A 354 -29.68 8.03 -15.20
N SER A 355 -29.83 9.02 -14.32
CA SER A 355 -30.40 10.33 -14.65
C SER A 355 -29.58 11.17 -15.65
N PHE A 356 -28.25 11.01 -15.71
CA PHE A 356 -27.38 11.67 -16.70
C PHE A 356 -27.56 11.06 -18.10
N PHE A 357 -27.55 9.73 -18.20
CA PHE A 357 -27.84 9.05 -19.47
C PHE A 357 -29.29 9.26 -19.93
N ASN A 358 -30.24 9.30 -19.00
CA ASN A 358 -31.62 9.65 -19.32
C ASN A 358 -31.73 11.10 -19.82
N ALA A 359 -30.99 12.05 -19.24
CA ALA A 359 -30.97 13.43 -19.73
C ALA A 359 -30.36 13.54 -21.13
N LEU A 360 -29.25 12.85 -21.38
CA LEU A 360 -28.63 12.80 -22.70
C LEU A 360 -29.52 12.10 -23.73
N GLY A 361 -30.18 11.01 -23.33
CA GLY A 361 -31.15 10.29 -24.14
C GLY A 361 -32.37 11.13 -24.50
N MET A 362 -32.87 11.97 -23.58
CA MET A 362 -33.95 12.91 -23.86
C MET A 362 -33.54 14.03 -24.82
N ILE A 363 -32.31 14.54 -24.67
CA ILE A 363 -31.75 15.51 -25.61
C ILE A 363 -31.62 14.86 -27.00
N ALA A 364 -31.03 13.66 -27.09
CA ALA A 364 -30.90 12.92 -28.33
C ALA A 364 -32.27 12.61 -28.97
N LEU A 365 -33.25 12.19 -28.18
CA LEU A 365 -34.63 11.94 -28.64
C LEU A 365 -35.28 13.22 -29.18
N SER A 366 -35.12 14.35 -28.50
CA SER A 366 -35.68 15.63 -28.98
C SER A 366 -35.06 16.08 -30.31
N VAL A 367 -33.75 15.85 -30.50
CA VAL A 367 -33.06 16.11 -31.77
C VAL A 367 -33.55 15.15 -32.86
N ALA A 368 -33.70 13.86 -32.54
CA ALA A 368 -34.21 12.87 -33.48
C ALA A 368 -35.64 13.18 -33.96
N ILE A 369 -36.52 13.64 -33.06
CA ILE A 369 -37.87 14.12 -33.39
C ILE A 369 -37.81 15.31 -34.35
N ARG A 370 -36.88 16.26 -34.14
CA ARG A 370 -36.70 17.41 -35.04
C ARG A 370 -36.15 17.01 -36.41
N MET A 371 -35.21 16.08 -36.46
CA MET A 371 -34.64 15.59 -37.71
C MET A 371 -35.68 14.84 -38.55
N SER A 372 -36.49 13.98 -37.93
CA SER A 372 -37.54 13.24 -38.65
C SER A 372 -38.60 14.17 -39.23
N GLN A 373 -39.01 15.22 -38.51
CA GLN A 373 -39.91 16.26 -39.04
C GLN A 373 -39.32 16.98 -40.26
N GLY A 374 -38.02 17.28 -40.25
CA GLY A 374 -37.32 17.89 -41.37
C GLY A 374 -37.30 16.99 -42.62
N MET A 375 -37.06 15.69 -42.43
CA MET A 375 -37.06 14.71 -43.53
C MET A 375 -38.45 14.52 -44.14
N ILE A 376 -39.50 14.42 -43.31
CA ILE A 376 -40.88 14.24 -43.79
C ILE A 376 -41.33 15.51 -44.55
N ARG A 377 -40.98 16.72 -44.05
CA ARG A 377 -41.20 17.99 -44.77
C ARG A 377 -40.49 18.05 -46.12
N GLY A 378 -39.27 17.54 -46.20
CA GLY A 378 -38.50 17.48 -47.45
C GLY A 378 -39.11 16.51 -48.47
N ALA A 379 -39.58 15.34 -48.02
CA ALA A 379 -40.12 14.29 -48.86
C ALA A 379 -41.55 14.58 -49.39
N PHE A 380 -42.41 15.23 -48.59
CA PHE A 380 -43.84 15.44 -48.93
C PHE A 380 -44.18 16.91 -49.24
N ARG A 381 -43.25 17.66 -49.82
CA ARG A 381 -43.35 19.12 -50.12
C ARG A 381 -44.67 19.60 -50.75
N ARG A 382 -45.41 18.72 -51.44
CA ARG A 382 -46.66 19.04 -52.18
C ARG A 382 -47.96 18.85 -51.39
N SER A 383 -47.96 18.08 -50.29
CA SER A 383 -49.15 17.77 -49.46
C SER A 383 -49.14 18.42 -48.07
N TYR A 384 -48.10 19.20 -47.75
CA TYR A 384 -47.86 19.69 -46.39
C TYR A 384 -48.71 20.89 -45.95
N GLY A 385 -49.54 21.44 -46.83
CA GLY A 385 -50.31 22.68 -46.60
C GLY A 385 -51.32 22.63 -45.44
N GLN A 386 -51.70 21.44 -44.95
CA GLN A 386 -52.66 21.26 -43.85
C GLN A 386 -52.06 20.73 -42.53
N GLN A 387 -50.74 20.49 -42.45
CA GLN A 387 -50.10 19.88 -41.26
C GLN A 387 -49.29 20.85 -40.39
N GLY A 388 -49.52 22.17 -40.51
CA GLY A 388 -48.78 23.18 -39.73
C GLY A 388 -49.02 23.09 -38.22
N ILE A 389 -50.24 22.76 -37.81
CA ILE A 389 -50.63 22.68 -36.39
C ILE A 389 -49.99 21.45 -35.72
N THR A 390 -49.98 20.30 -36.40
CA THR A 390 -49.34 19.08 -35.87
C THR A 390 -47.83 19.26 -35.76
N ASP A 391 -47.18 19.84 -36.77
CA ASP A 391 -45.75 20.15 -36.74
C ASP A 391 -45.39 21.14 -35.61
N PHE A 392 -46.25 22.14 -35.35
CA PHE A 392 -46.10 23.06 -34.23
C PHE A 392 -46.19 22.34 -32.87
N ILE A 393 -47.18 21.47 -32.66
CA ILE A 393 -47.34 20.71 -31.40
C ILE A 393 -46.11 19.84 -31.11
N PHE A 394 -45.61 19.10 -32.11
CA PHE A 394 -44.41 18.29 -31.94
C PHE A 394 -43.15 19.14 -31.74
N THR A 395 -43.09 20.34 -32.33
CA THR A 395 -41.98 21.29 -32.09
C THR A 395 -41.98 21.78 -30.64
N VAL A 396 -43.15 22.15 -30.11
CA VAL A 396 -43.30 22.58 -28.71
C VAL A 396 -42.99 21.43 -27.75
N ALA A 397 -43.46 20.21 -28.04
CA ALA A 397 -43.15 19.02 -27.24
C ALA A 397 -41.65 18.70 -27.25
N ALA A 398 -40.99 18.72 -28.42
CA ALA A 398 -39.56 18.51 -28.52
C ALA A 398 -38.76 19.60 -27.79
N ALA A 399 -39.19 20.87 -27.87
CA ALA A 399 -38.59 21.97 -27.13
C ALA A 399 -38.75 21.79 -25.62
N GLY A 400 -39.93 21.34 -25.15
CA GLY A 400 -40.16 21.02 -23.74
C GLY A 400 -39.28 19.88 -23.23
N ILE A 401 -39.15 18.78 -24.00
CA ILE A 401 -38.27 17.65 -23.67
C ILE A 401 -36.80 18.08 -23.69
N PHE A 402 -36.40 18.89 -24.66
CA PHE A 402 -35.04 19.41 -24.76
C PHE A 402 -34.71 20.33 -23.58
N LEU A 403 -35.58 21.31 -23.28
CA LEU A 403 -35.40 22.22 -22.14
C LEU A 403 -35.39 21.46 -20.82
N TRP A 404 -36.27 20.46 -20.65
CA TRP A 404 -36.26 19.61 -19.47
C TRP A 404 -35.01 18.72 -19.39
N GLY A 405 -34.55 18.19 -20.53
CA GLY A 405 -33.32 17.42 -20.64
C GLY A 405 -32.07 18.23 -20.34
N VAL A 406 -31.98 19.46 -20.85
CA VAL A 406 -30.90 20.42 -20.58
C VAL A 406 -30.93 20.88 -19.12
N TRP A 407 -32.11 21.23 -18.59
CA TRP A 407 -32.28 21.57 -17.18
C TRP A 407 -31.84 20.41 -16.28
N ARG A 408 -32.25 19.18 -16.63
CA ARG A 408 -31.82 17.95 -15.95
C ARG A 408 -30.31 17.75 -16.10
N LEU A 409 -29.71 17.96 -17.25
CA LEU A 409 -28.26 17.80 -17.45
C LEU A 409 -27.44 18.84 -16.65
N VAL A 410 -27.93 20.08 -16.53
CA VAL A 410 -27.28 21.15 -15.77
C VAL A 410 -27.41 20.93 -14.26
N HIS A 411 -28.57 20.48 -13.78
CA HIS A 411 -28.78 20.14 -12.37
C HIS A 411 -28.18 18.78 -11.98
N PHE A 412 -28.11 17.83 -12.90
CA PHE A 412 -27.42 16.54 -12.73
C PHE A 412 -26.00 16.64 -13.29
N SER A 413 -25.20 17.41 -12.55
CA SER A 413 -23.76 17.61 -12.72
C SER A 413 -23.02 16.31 -13.07
N GLY A 414 -22.12 16.38 -14.04
CA GLY A 414 -21.25 15.25 -14.41
C GLY A 414 -20.42 14.73 -13.23
N PRO A 415 -19.88 13.50 -13.31
CA PRO A 415 -19.18 12.82 -12.21
C PRO A 415 -18.14 13.68 -11.46
N LEU A 416 -17.34 14.45 -12.19
CA LEU A 416 -16.33 15.36 -11.65
C LEU A 416 -16.91 16.50 -10.82
N LYS A 417 -17.95 17.15 -11.33
CA LYS A 417 -18.57 18.30 -10.65
C LYS A 417 -19.26 17.86 -9.36
N ARG A 418 -19.87 16.67 -9.35
CA ARG A 418 -20.42 16.06 -8.12
C ARG A 418 -19.36 15.66 -7.11
N LEU A 419 -18.25 15.07 -7.57
CA LEU A 419 -17.13 14.76 -6.68
C LEU A 419 -16.58 16.03 -6.04
N ARG A 420 -16.53 17.13 -6.78
CA ARG A 420 -16.17 18.45 -6.26
C ARG A 420 -17.19 18.97 -5.24
N GLU A 421 -18.48 18.84 -5.51
CA GLU A 421 -19.54 19.22 -4.54
C GLU A 421 -19.44 18.39 -3.24
N MET A 422 -19.18 17.08 -3.33
CA MET A 422 -18.93 16.21 -2.17
C MET A 422 -17.71 16.66 -1.37
N ALA A 423 -16.62 16.95 -2.07
CA ALA A 423 -15.36 17.36 -1.47
C ALA A 423 -15.45 18.75 -0.80
N GLU A 424 -16.15 19.70 -1.42
CA GLU A 424 -16.42 21.01 -0.79
C GLU A 424 -17.35 20.87 0.42
N GLY A 425 -18.37 20.01 0.36
CA GLY A 425 -19.21 19.70 1.52
C GLY A 425 -18.44 19.06 2.67
N MET A 426 -17.50 18.17 2.36
CA MET A 426 -16.62 17.56 3.36
C MET A 426 -15.68 18.61 4.00
N LYS A 427 -15.10 19.50 3.19
CA LYS A 427 -14.28 20.61 3.68
C LYS A 427 -15.12 21.53 4.59
N ALA A 428 -16.34 21.89 4.18
CA ALA A 428 -17.23 22.72 4.97
C ALA A 428 -17.54 22.07 6.33
N ALA A 429 -17.87 20.77 6.34
CA ALA A 429 -18.13 20.03 7.58
C ALA A 429 -16.91 19.99 8.51
N LEU A 430 -15.71 19.84 7.94
CA LEU A 430 -14.45 19.84 8.71
C LEU A 430 -14.06 21.24 9.21
N ALA A 431 -14.32 22.30 8.45
CA ALA A 431 -14.07 23.68 8.85
C ALA A 431 -15.03 24.13 9.96
N GLU A 432 -16.33 23.87 9.81
CA GLU A 432 -17.35 24.23 10.81
C GLU A 432 -17.20 23.42 12.11
N SER A 433 -16.65 22.21 12.05
CA SER A 433 -16.31 21.42 13.24
C SER A 433 -14.97 21.79 13.88
N GLN A 434 -14.32 22.87 13.44
CA GLN A 434 -12.99 23.33 13.89
C GLN A 434 -11.86 22.29 13.71
N ASN A 435 -12.07 21.28 12.87
CA ASN A 435 -11.06 20.29 12.53
C ASN A 435 -10.10 20.78 11.44
N ILE A 436 -10.52 21.76 10.65
CA ILE A 436 -9.67 22.55 9.73
C ILE A 436 -9.77 24.02 10.15
N THR A 437 -8.62 24.59 10.48
CA THR A 437 -8.46 25.98 10.90
C THR A 437 -7.75 26.82 9.83
N SER A 438 -6.97 26.18 8.96
CA SER A 438 -6.26 26.85 7.88
C SER A 438 -7.15 27.18 6.68
N SER A 439 -6.79 28.22 5.92
CA SER A 439 -7.46 28.56 4.66
C SER A 439 -7.11 27.56 3.55
N CYS A 440 -7.88 26.48 3.43
CA CYS A 440 -7.66 25.42 2.45
C CYS A 440 -8.61 25.52 1.25
N LYS A 441 -8.14 25.08 0.07
CA LYS A 441 -8.96 25.00 -1.16
C LYS A 441 -9.06 23.56 -1.67
N VAL A 442 -10.26 23.11 -2.02
CA VAL A 442 -10.46 21.79 -2.62
C VAL A 442 -10.07 21.85 -4.10
N SER A 443 -9.29 20.87 -4.53
CA SER A 443 -8.95 20.69 -5.93
C SER A 443 -9.30 19.28 -6.39
N VAL A 444 -9.96 19.18 -7.54
CA VAL A 444 -10.41 17.93 -8.15
C VAL A 444 -9.94 17.90 -9.60
N TYR A 445 -9.21 16.85 -9.97
CA TYR A 445 -8.68 16.67 -11.32
C TYR A 445 -8.99 15.28 -11.84
N GLY A 446 -9.17 15.16 -13.16
CA GLY A 446 -9.18 13.88 -13.85
C GLY A 446 -7.79 13.57 -14.37
N GLU A 447 -7.21 12.45 -13.95
CA GLU A 447 -5.91 11.97 -14.42
C GLU A 447 -6.14 10.94 -15.53
N ASN A 448 -5.47 11.13 -16.68
CA ASN A 448 -5.45 10.23 -17.84
C ASN A 448 -6.83 9.79 -18.37
N GLY A 449 -7.90 10.53 -18.05
CA GLY A 449 -9.27 10.22 -18.45
C GLY A 449 -9.86 8.95 -17.81
N VAL A 450 -9.15 8.29 -16.90
CA VAL A 450 -9.51 6.99 -16.28
C VAL A 450 -9.64 7.10 -14.76
N ASP A 451 -8.97 8.04 -14.10
CA ASP A 451 -9.00 8.23 -12.65
C ASP A 451 -9.37 9.66 -12.26
N TYR A 452 -9.95 9.82 -11.07
CA TYR A 452 -10.27 11.09 -10.44
C TYR A 452 -9.48 11.25 -9.15
N GLN A 453 -8.92 12.43 -8.94
CA GLN A 453 -8.20 12.78 -7.74
C GLN A 453 -8.89 13.91 -7.00
N VAL A 454 -8.93 13.82 -5.67
CA VAL A 454 -9.42 14.89 -4.78
C VAL A 454 -8.37 15.16 -3.70
N PHE A 455 -8.05 16.42 -3.47
CA PHE A 455 -7.15 16.84 -2.39
C PHE A 455 -7.41 18.27 -1.92
N LEU A 456 -6.85 18.59 -0.74
CA LEU A 456 -6.78 19.96 -0.23
C LEU A 456 -5.44 20.60 -0.58
N LYS A 457 -5.51 21.82 -1.14
CA LYS A 457 -4.37 22.73 -1.31
C LYS A 457 -4.30 23.68 -0.12
N GLY A 458 -3.09 23.93 0.40
CA GLY A 458 -2.88 24.69 1.63
C GLY A 458 -3.24 23.92 2.90
N GLY A 459 -2.91 24.52 4.05
CA GLY A 459 -3.13 23.96 5.38
C GLY A 459 -2.05 22.99 5.86
N THR A 460 -2.18 22.54 7.10
CA THR A 460 -1.23 21.65 7.74
C THR A 460 -1.33 20.22 7.17
N THR A 461 -0.23 19.45 7.24
CA THR A 461 -0.22 18.04 6.82
C THR A 461 -1.33 17.22 7.51
N ARG A 462 -1.59 17.51 8.79
CA ARG A 462 -2.66 16.87 9.56
C ARG A 462 -4.05 17.13 9.00
N GLU A 463 -4.33 18.37 8.57
CA GLU A 463 -5.62 18.75 7.99
C GLU A 463 -5.85 18.05 6.64
N LYS A 464 -4.79 17.92 5.83
CA LYS A 464 -4.85 17.20 4.55
C LYS A 464 -5.09 15.70 4.75
N GLU A 465 -4.40 15.09 5.70
CA GLU A 465 -4.60 13.67 6.05
C GLU A 465 -6.00 13.39 6.59
N LEU A 466 -6.51 14.29 7.44
CA LEU A 466 -7.87 14.17 7.97
C LEU A 466 -8.92 14.28 6.86
N PHE A 467 -8.77 15.24 5.93
CA PHE A 467 -9.67 15.37 4.80
C PHE A 467 -9.65 14.15 3.88
N ALA A 468 -8.45 13.67 3.53
CA ALA A 468 -8.29 12.47 2.71
C ALA A 468 -8.94 11.25 3.39
N GLN A 469 -8.77 11.12 4.72
CA GLN A 469 -9.43 10.09 5.50
C GLN A 469 -10.95 10.17 5.43
N CYS A 470 -11.52 11.35 5.67
CA CYS A 470 -12.96 11.50 5.64
C CYS A 470 -13.55 11.25 4.25
N MET A 471 -12.86 11.68 3.18
CA MET A 471 -13.28 11.41 1.80
C MET A 471 -13.22 9.91 1.47
N GLU A 472 -12.18 9.19 1.91
CA GLU A 472 -12.09 7.75 1.73
C GLU A 472 -13.20 7.02 2.50
N GLU A 473 -13.39 7.34 3.78
CA GLU A 473 -14.43 6.73 4.60
C GLU A 473 -15.82 6.99 4.04
N PHE A 474 -16.09 8.21 3.56
CA PHE A 474 -17.36 8.62 2.99
C PHE A 474 -17.74 7.81 1.74
N LEU A 475 -16.75 7.54 0.88
CA LEU A 475 -16.91 6.85 -0.40
C LEU A 475 -16.65 5.34 -0.31
N ALA A 476 -16.25 4.84 0.85
CA ALA A 476 -16.00 3.43 1.10
C ALA A 476 -17.27 2.59 0.91
N ALA A 477 -17.07 1.30 0.60
CA ALA A 477 -18.16 0.33 0.59
C ALA A 477 -18.80 0.22 1.98
N VAL A 478 -20.14 0.11 2.00
CA VAL A 478 -20.91 -0.10 3.24
C VAL A 478 -20.50 -1.46 3.84
N ASP A 479 -20.12 -1.47 5.10
CA ASP A 479 -19.72 -2.65 5.87
C ASP A 479 -20.39 -2.66 7.25
N ASN A 480 -19.75 -2.13 8.31
CA ASN A 480 -20.30 -2.08 9.66
C ASN A 480 -20.25 -0.66 10.28
N GLN A 481 -20.72 0.33 9.52
CA GLN A 481 -20.73 1.72 9.96
C GLN A 481 -21.88 1.97 10.96
N ARG A 482 -21.64 2.82 11.97
CA ARG A 482 -22.63 3.18 13.00
C ARG A 482 -23.76 4.06 12.46
N TYR A 483 -23.46 4.90 11.48
CA TYR A 483 -24.40 5.79 10.82
C TYR A 483 -24.20 5.72 9.30
N LEU A 484 -25.31 5.77 8.57
CA LEU A 484 -25.34 5.81 7.11
C LEU A 484 -26.21 6.97 6.63
N LEU A 485 -25.83 7.58 5.52
CA LEU A 485 -26.70 8.48 4.77
C LEU A 485 -27.45 7.67 3.72
N TYR A 486 -28.78 7.72 3.78
CA TYR A 486 -29.68 6.97 2.92
C TYR A 486 -30.60 7.90 2.13
N ALA A 487 -30.70 7.69 0.82
CA ALA A 487 -31.66 8.37 -0.05
C ALA A 487 -32.75 7.40 -0.55
N PRO A 488 -34.01 7.52 -0.09
CA PRO A 488 -35.10 6.62 -0.48
C PRO A 488 -35.60 6.84 -1.91
N GLN A 489 -35.42 8.04 -2.48
CA GLN A 489 -35.85 8.37 -3.83
C GLN A 489 -34.63 8.65 -4.71
N ALA A 490 -34.40 7.78 -5.70
CA ALA A 490 -33.29 7.82 -6.65
C ALA A 490 -33.44 8.88 -7.74
N LEU A 491 -34.22 9.94 -7.52
CA LEU A 491 -34.32 11.05 -8.47
C LEU A 491 -33.07 11.91 -8.34
N GLY A 492 -31.96 11.40 -8.89
CA GLY A 492 -30.70 12.11 -8.95
C GLY A 492 -29.57 11.65 -8.04
N ALA A 493 -29.77 10.70 -7.13
CA ALA A 493 -28.68 10.18 -6.31
C ALA A 493 -27.78 9.24 -7.15
N MET A 494 -26.43 9.37 -7.02
CA MET A 494 -25.49 8.43 -7.68
C MET A 494 -25.48 7.08 -6.97
N THR A 495 -25.53 7.11 -5.64
CA THR A 495 -25.62 5.94 -4.78
C THR A 495 -26.72 6.17 -3.75
N LYS A 496 -27.40 5.08 -3.38
CA LYS A 496 -28.43 5.09 -2.34
C LYS A 496 -27.85 5.26 -0.94
N TYR A 497 -26.58 4.91 -0.77
CA TYR A 497 -25.89 4.86 0.51
C TYR A 497 -24.55 5.59 0.44
N TYR A 498 -24.27 6.41 1.46
CA TYR A 498 -22.94 6.89 1.80
C TYR A 498 -22.63 6.60 3.26
N CYS A 499 -21.35 6.37 3.52
CA CYS A 499 -20.84 6.14 4.87
C CYS A 499 -20.63 7.49 5.58
N VAL A 500 -20.99 7.59 6.86
CA VAL A 500 -20.64 8.78 7.65
C VAL A 500 -19.22 8.60 8.17
N PRO A 501 -18.29 9.55 7.95
CA PRO A 501 -16.93 9.45 8.44
C PRO A 501 -16.87 9.29 9.97
N SER A 502 -15.86 8.55 10.43
CA SER A 502 -15.61 8.20 11.81
C SER A 502 -15.58 9.43 12.73
N VAL A 503 -14.97 10.53 12.25
CA VAL A 503 -14.90 11.84 12.90
C VAL A 503 -16.28 12.37 13.32
N PHE A 504 -17.29 12.19 12.47
CA PHE A 504 -18.65 12.67 12.69
C PHE A 504 -19.59 11.58 13.24
N SER A 505 -19.07 10.38 13.54
CA SER A 505 -19.87 9.21 13.92
C SER A 505 -19.87 8.93 15.43
N LYS A 506 -19.18 9.74 16.25
CA LYS A 506 -19.03 9.49 17.68
C LYS A 506 -20.32 9.74 18.45
N THR A 507 -21.03 10.82 18.12
CA THR A 507 -22.31 11.19 18.74
C THR A 507 -23.40 11.33 17.69
N LYS A 508 -24.66 11.21 18.12
CA LYS A 508 -25.82 11.46 17.24
C LYS A 508 -25.86 12.91 16.77
N GLN A 509 -25.42 13.85 17.61
CA GLN A 509 -25.43 15.28 17.29
C GLN A 509 -24.43 15.61 16.17
N GLU A 510 -23.22 15.09 16.23
CA GLU A 510 -22.22 15.25 15.15
C GLU A 510 -22.68 14.62 13.83
N ALA A 511 -23.33 13.46 13.90
CA ALA A 511 -23.83 12.78 12.71
C ALA A 511 -24.99 13.56 12.05
N LEU A 512 -25.89 14.15 12.86
CA LEU A 512 -26.95 15.03 12.37
C LEU A 512 -26.38 16.34 11.82
N PHE A 513 -25.36 16.89 12.48
CA PHE A 513 -24.64 18.06 11.99
C PHE A 513 -24.02 17.79 10.62
N PHE A 514 -23.30 16.66 10.48
CA PHE A 514 -22.72 16.25 9.20
C PHE A 514 -23.78 16.05 8.12
N GLN A 515 -24.92 15.41 8.44
CA GLN A 515 -26.04 15.29 7.51
C GLN A 515 -26.54 16.67 7.05
N LYS A 516 -26.69 17.63 7.97
CA LYS A 516 -27.17 18.98 7.65
C LYS A 516 -26.23 19.68 6.69
N VAL A 517 -24.93 19.69 6.99
CA VAL A 517 -23.91 20.30 6.11
C VAL A 517 -23.87 19.58 4.75
N MET A 518 -23.84 18.25 4.72
CA MET A 518 -23.77 17.51 3.47
C MET A 518 -25.04 17.65 2.62
N SER A 519 -26.21 17.88 3.23
CA SER A 519 -27.48 18.00 2.50
C SER A 519 -27.55 19.21 1.56
N SER A 520 -26.82 20.30 1.87
CA SER A 520 -26.73 21.45 0.97
C SER A 520 -25.89 21.16 -0.28
N HIS A 521 -24.98 20.18 -0.20
CA HIS A 521 -24.07 19.81 -1.29
C HIS A 521 -24.52 18.56 -2.07
N LEU A 522 -25.16 17.59 -1.42
CA LEU A 522 -25.57 16.30 -2.00
C LEU A 522 -27.07 16.18 -2.29
N GLY A 523 -27.89 17.07 -1.72
CA GLY A 523 -29.35 16.96 -1.72
C GLY A 523 -29.91 16.19 -0.52
N LYS A 524 -31.17 15.75 -0.61
CA LYS A 524 -31.91 15.18 0.52
C LYS A 524 -31.44 13.75 0.84
N TYR A 525 -30.62 13.62 1.89
CA TYR A 525 -30.22 12.35 2.51
C TYR A 525 -30.74 12.26 3.94
N HIS A 526 -31.20 11.08 4.35
CA HIS A 526 -31.62 10.79 5.72
C HIS A 526 -30.52 10.05 6.47
N LEU A 527 -30.31 10.42 7.73
CA LEU A 527 -29.38 9.73 8.61
C LEU A 527 -30.05 8.48 9.21
N VAL A 528 -29.44 7.32 9.00
CA VAL A 528 -29.88 6.02 9.53
C VAL A 528 -28.88 5.55 10.57
N TYR A 529 -29.37 5.25 11.78
CA TYR A 529 -28.57 4.60 12.82
C TYR A 529 -28.68 3.09 12.68
N THR A 530 -27.56 2.40 12.50
CA THR A 530 -27.54 1.00 12.02
C THR A 530 -27.67 -0.04 13.13
N ARG A 531 -27.67 0.37 14.40
CA ARG A 531 -27.78 -0.55 15.55
C ARG A 531 -29.21 -0.81 16.03
N THR A 532 -30.22 -0.24 15.36
CA THR A 532 -31.62 -0.63 15.54
C THR A 532 -31.98 -1.74 14.55
N PRO A 533 -32.99 -2.59 14.82
CA PRO A 533 -33.43 -3.63 13.89
C PRO A 533 -33.74 -3.08 12.48
N GLU A 534 -34.44 -1.94 12.41
CA GLU A 534 -34.77 -1.26 11.16
C GLU A 534 -33.52 -0.75 10.43
N GLY A 535 -32.59 -0.13 11.16
CA GLY A 535 -31.34 0.38 10.60
C GLY A 535 -30.38 -0.72 10.15
N ARG A 536 -30.38 -1.86 10.84
CA ARG A 536 -29.59 -3.04 10.49
C ARG A 536 -30.10 -3.68 9.19
N ALA A 537 -31.41 -3.67 8.95
CA ALA A 537 -31.98 -4.08 7.67
C ALA A 537 -31.51 -3.19 6.50
N VAL A 538 -31.43 -1.87 6.72
CA VAL A 538 -30.87 -0.92 5.74
C VAL A 538 -29.38 -1.16 5.52
N LEU A 539 -28.62 -1.42 6.59
CA LEU A 539 -27.20 -1.78 6.52
C LEU A 539 -26.97 -3.03 5.67
N LEU A 540 -27.73 -4.10 5.91
CA LEU A 540 -27.63 -5.36 5.15
C LEU A 540 -27.95 -5.18 3.67
N LYS A 541 -28.98 -4.39 3.32
CA LYS A 541 -29.28 -4.01 1.94
C LYS A 541 -28.12 -3.24 1.30
N GLY A 542 -27.55 -2.27 2.02
CA GLY A 542 -26.38 -1.52 1.58
C GLY A 542 -25.15 -2.41 1.37
N ARG A 543 -24.89 -3.37 2.27
CA ARG A 543 -23.81 -4.37 2.15
C ARG A 543 -24.01 -5.27 0.93
N ALA A 544 -25.23 -5.72 0.67
CA ALA A 544 -25.55 -6.55 -0.49
C ALA A 544 -25.33 -5.81 -1.83
N GLU A 545 -25.82 -4.57 -1.94
CA GLU A 545 -25.57 -3.73 -3.13
C GLU A 545 -24.07 -3.36 -3.27
N ALA A 546 -23.37 -3.15 -2.16
CA ALA A 546 -21.93 -2.90 -2.17
C ALA A 546 -21.13 -4.15 -2.54
N PHE A 547 -21.59 -5.36 -2.19
CA PHE A 547 -20.89 -6.62 -2.48
C PHE A 547 -20.72 -6.86 -3.98
N GLY A 548 -21.75 -6.54 -4.78
CA GLY A 548 -21.68 -6.62 -6.24
C GLY A 548 -20.69 -5.65 -6.89
N SER A 549 -20.26 -4.61 -6.15
CA SER A 549 -19.32 -3.57 -6.62
C SER A 549 -18.01 -3.51 -5.83
N ARG A 550 -17.80 -4.40 -4.85
CA ARG A 550 -16.70 -4.33 -3.87
C ARG A 550 -15.32 -4.51 -4.51
N ASN A 551 -15.20 -5.32 -5.56
CA ASN A 551 -13.95 -5.44 -6.33
C ASN A 551 -13.63 -4.17 -7.14
N GLU A 552 -14.62 -3.32 -7.41
CA GLU A 552 -14.45 -2.11 -8.22
C GLU A 552 -14.24 -0.83 -7.37
N ARG A 553 -14.65 -0.82 -6.08
CA ARG A 553 -14.63 0.36 -5.20
C ARG A 553 -13.38 0.52 -4.32
N ILE A 554 -12.22 0.04 -4.77
CA ILE A 554 -10.97 0.22 -4.00
C ILE A 554 -10.48 1.66 -4.19
N LEU A 555 -10.74 2.51 -3.19
CA LEU A 555 -10.14 3.83 -3.05
C LEU A 555 -8.70 3.65 -2.58
N LYS A 556 -7.75 4.42 -3.13
CA LYS A 556 -6.36 4.41 -2.68
C LYS A 556 -5.96 5.80 -2.22
N ARG A 557 -5.47 5.93 -0.98
CA ARG A 557 -4.81 7.15 -0.51
C ARG A 557 -3.41 7.23 -1.10
N LYS A 558 -3.11 8.28 -1.85
CA LYS A 558 -1.78 8.54 -2.41
C LYS A 558 -1.23 9.84 -1.84
N LYS A 559 -0.05 9.80 -1.24
CA LYS A 559 0.71 10.98 -0.82
C LYS A 559 1.61 11.35 -1.99
N GLU A 560 1.43 12.55 -2.51
CA GLU A 560 2.22 13.11 -3.62
C GLU A 560 2.80 14.44 -3.15
N ILE A 561 4.02 14.76 -3.55
CA ILE A 561 4.56 16.11 -3.39
C ILE A 561 4.21 16.86 -4.68
N LYS A 562 3.52 18.00 -4.54
CA LYS A 562 3.15 18.87 -5.66
C LYS A 562 3.73 20.25 -5.44
N GLY A 563 4.03 20.93 -6.54
CA GLY A 563 4.48 22.31 -6.47
C GLY A 563 3.35 23.25 -6.08
N ALA A 564 3.67 24.32 -5.36
CA ALA A 564 2.71 25.32 -4.88
C ALA A 564 1.87 25.99 -6.00
N LEU A 565 2.28 25.84 -7.27
CA LEU A 565 1.63 26.42 -8.46
C LEU A 565 0.79 25.42 -9.27
N GLU A 566 0.88 24.10 -9.00
CA GLU A 566 0.04 23.05 -9.62
C GLU A 566 -1.23 22.78 -8.82
#